data_AF-A0A1G9U4U4-F1
#
_entry.id   AF-A0A1G9U4U4-F1
#
_cell.length_a   1.000
_cell.length_b   1.000
_cell.length_c   1.000
_cell.angle_alpha   90.00
_cell.angle_beta   90.00
_cell.angle_gamma   90.00
#
_symmetry.space_group_name_H-M   'P 1'
#
loop_
_entity.id
_entity.type
_entity.pdbx_description
1 polymer ?
#
loop_
_entity_poly.entity_id
_entity_poly.type
_entity_poly.pdbx_seq_one_letter_code
_entity_poly.pdbx_strand_id
1 'polypeptide(L)'
;MTFILILLPLFSGGKAKAEAVTDPKSFEFENGEIINYRKGHKNIVIPLEIDGEKVTKIGKGSFAYINLKSVEIPRSITEIKDFAFSGNNLKNIKIPDSVNKIGFHAFYNNTMETLNLPEGVNEIGDSAFASNNLEEVKIPDSVTKIEEEAFTNNNLEKIKIPDSAMNIEKEAFDDNVEKIFK
;
A
#
# COMPACT_ATOMS: atom_id res chain seq x y z
N MET A 1 13.35 -19.61 -11.02
CA MET A 1 13.21 -18.61 -9.93
C MET A 1 14.57 -18.00 -9.73
N THR A 2 14.78 -16.75 -10.15
CA THR A 2 16.04 -16.06 -9.85
C THR A 2 15.67 -14.82 -9.08
N PHE A 3 15.53 -14.99 -7.78
CA PHE A 3 15.68 -13.86 -6.87
C PHE A 3 17.16 -13.49 -6.88
N ILE A 4 17.45 -12.20 -6.94
CA ILE A 4 18.81 -11.74 -6.75
C ILE A 4 18.99 -11.58 -5.25
N LEU A 5 19.95 -12.29 -4.68
CA LEU A 5 20.40 -12.00 -3.32
C LEU A 5 21.13 -10.65 -3.39
N ILE A 6 20.50 -9.60 -2.90
CA ILE A 6 21.20 -8.34 -2.66
C ILE A 6 21.66 -8.36 -1.20
N LEU A 7 22.98 -8.30 -1.01
CA LEU A 7 23.57 -7.99 0.28
C LEU A 7 23.36 -6.50 0.52
N LEU A 8 22.39 -6.13 1.34
CA LEU A 8 22.25 -4.74 1.77
C LEU A 8 23.44 -4.36 2.69
N PRO A 9 24.01 -3.16 2.55
CA PRO A 9 25.09 -2.70 3.43
C PRO A 9 24.62 -2.66 4.89
N LEU A 10 25.52 -3.04 5.79
CA LEU A 10 25.30 -3.12 7.23
C LEU A 10 24.87 -1.75 7.78
N PHE A 11 23.66 -1.61 8.31
CA PHE A 11 23.41 -0.61 9.33
C PHE A 11 23.96 -1.16 10.66
N SER A 12 24.82 -0.38 11.31
CA SER A 12 25.69 -0.74 12.42
C SER A 12 25.17 -1.85 13.35
N GLY A 13 25.87 -3.00 13.36
CA GLY A 13 25.80 -3.99 14.43
C GLY A 13 25.01 -5.28 14.17
N GLY A 14 24.27 -5.39 13.06
CA GLY A 14 23.54 -6.63 12.70
C GLY A 14 24.23 -7.42 11.59
N LYS A 15 24.23 -8.77 11.64
CA LYS A 15 24.64 -9.60 10.50
C LYS A 15 23.81 -9.23 9.27
N ALA A 16 24.44 -9.12 8.09
CA ALA A 16 23.74 -8.91 6.84
C ALA A 16 22.70 -10.03 6.63
N LYS A 17 21.42 -9.67 6.59
CA LYS A 17 20.35 -10.56 6.15
C LYS A 17 20.22 -10.34 4.64
N ALA A 18 20.54 -11.36 3.86
CA ALA A 18 20.27 -11.30 2.43
C ALA A 18 18.75 -11.38 2.23
N GLU A 19 18.16 -10.35 1.66
CA GLU A 19 16.74 -10.34 1.31
C GLU A 19 16.61 -10.59 -0.20
N ALA A 20 15.79 -11.58 -0.54
CA ALA A 20 15.54 -11.96 -1.91
C ALA A 20 14.65 -10.88 -2.56
N VAL A 21 15.24 -10.00 -3.37
CA VAL A 21 14.46 -8.97 -4.08
C VAL A 21 14.00 -9.44 -5.45
N THR A 22 12.89 -8.87 -5.94
CA THR A 22 12.50 -9.06 -7.33
C THR A 22 13.55 -8.43 -8.24
N ASP A 23 13.91 -9.14 -9.31
CA ASP A 23 14.86 -8.68 -10.34
C ASP A 23 14.52 -7.26 -10.81
N PRO A 24 15.39 -6.25 -10.59
CA PRO A 24 15.14 -4.85 -10.95
C PRO A 24 14.74 -4.64 -12.41
N LYS A 25 15.18 -5.51 -13.33
CA LYS A 25 14.79 -5.45 -14.75
C LYS A 25 13.33 -5.78 -15.01
N SER A 26 12.59 -6.20 -13.99
CA SER A 26 11.15 -6.47 -14.06
C SER A 26 10.32 -5.19 -14.00
N PHE A 27 10.92 -4.07 -13.58
CA PHE A 27 10.25 -2.80 -13.36
C PHE A 27 10.64 -1.81 -14.46
N GLU A 28 9.65 -1.13 -15.02
CA GLU A 28 9.89 0.14 -15.68
C GLU A 28 9.98 1.21 -14.61
N PHE A 29 11.05 1.98 -14.68
CA PHE A 29 11.43 2.90 -13.62
C PHE A 29 11.94 4.20 -14.22
N GLU A 30 11.45 5.32 -13.70
CA GLU A 30 11.83 6.65 -14.15
C GLU A 30 11.75 7.62 -12.97
N ASN A 31 12.82 8.39 -12.74
CA ASN A 31 12.87 9.49 -11.76
C ASN A 31 12.40 9.10 -10.35
N GLY A 32 12.83 7.95 -9.83
CA GLY A 32 12.41 7.50 -8.50
C GLY A 32 11.07 6.77 -8.45
N GLU A 33 10.38 6.58 -9.57
CA GLU A 33 9.03 6.01 -9.65
C GLU A 33 8.98 4.72 -10.45
N ILE A 34 8.32 3.70 -9.91
CA ILE A 34 7.97 2.51 -10.69
C ILE A 34 6.77 2.84 -11.55
N ILE A 35 6.98 2.91 -12.86
CA ILE A 35 5.95 3.23 -13.85
C ILE A 35 5.11 1.99 -14.18
N ASN A 36 5.74 0.82 -14.21
CA ASN A 36 5.07 -0.42 -14.56
C ASN A 36 5.86 -1.64 -14.09
N TYR A 37 5.17 -2.77 -13.96
CA TYR A 37 5.77 -4.06 -13.66
C TYR A 37 5.46 -5.07 -14.76
N ARG A 38 6.50 -5.45 -15.52
CA ARG A 38 6.36 -6.23 -16.76
C ARG A 38 6.43 -7.75 -16.56
N LYS A 39 6.80 -8.26 -15.38
CA LYS A 39 7.17 -9.69 -15.17
C LYS A 39 6.22 -10.40 -14.22
N GLY A 40 5.54 -11.46 -14.66
CA GLY A 40 4.38 -12.06 -13.98
C GLY A 40 4.57 -12.84 -12.66
N HIS A 41 5.46 -12.43 -11.75
CA HIS A 41 5.44 -13.00 -10.39
C HIS A 41 4.29 -12.43 -9.57
N LYS A 42 3.64 -13.30 -8.80
CA LYS A 42 2.51 -12.93 -7.93
C LYS A 42 2.96 -12.51 -6.53
N ASN A 43 4.19 -12.83 -6.15
CA ASN A 43 4.79 -12.42 -4.88
C ASN A 43 6.03 -11.59 -5.23
N ILE A 44 6.06 -10.33 -4.82
CA ILE A 44 7.13 -9.40 -5.21
C ILE A 44 7.74 -8.71 -4.00
N VAL A 45 9.02 -8.37 -4.12
CA VAL A 45 9.75 -7.54 -3.15
C VAL A 45 10.33 -6.40 -3.96
N ILE A 46 9.79 -5.19 -3.74
CA ILE A 46 10.18 -4.00 -4.48
C ILE A 46 11.60 -3.60 -4.03
N PRO A 47 12.57 -3.45 -4.95
CA PRO A 47 13.93 -3.09 -4.58
C PRO A 47 14.00 -1.65 -4.03
N LEU A 48 14.95 -1.39 -3.14
CA LEU A 48 15.22 -0.04 -2.62
C LEU A 48 15.77 0.90 -3.69
N GLU A 49 16.48 0.35 -4.68
CA GLU A 49 17.13 1.06 -5.77
C GLU A 49 17.02 0.29 -7.09
N ILE A 50 16.90 1.01 -8.20
CA ILE A 50 16.95 0.48 -9.58
C ILE A 50 17.96 1.34 -10.33
N ASP A 51 18.95 0.70 -10.97
CA ASP A 51 20.03 1.37 -11.72
C ASP A 51 20.78 2.48 -10.94
N GLY A 52 20.91 2.30 -9.61
CA GLY A 52 21.60 3.23 -8.70
C GLY A 52 20.73 4.39 -8.21
N GLU A 53 19.46 4.45 -8.62
CA GLU A 53 18.50 5.44 -8.17
C GLU A 53 17.52 4.85 -7.17
N LYS A 54 17.20 5.61 -6.12
CA LYS A 54 16.30 5.19 -5.06
C LYS A 54 14.87 5.11 -5.54
N VAL A 55 14.19 3.99 -5.26
CA VAL A 55 12.76 3.85 -5.52
C VAL A 55 11.98 4.55 -4.43
N THR A 56 11.27 5.62 -4.77
CA THR A 56 10.55 6.48 -3.81
C THR A 56 9.06 6.56 -4.06
N LYS A 57 8.57 6.13 -5.22
CA LYS A 57 7.15 6.18 -5.57
C LYS A 57 6.68 4.91 -6.26
N ILE A 58 5.44 4.53 -5.96
CA ILE A 58 4.70 3.55 -6.74
C ILE A 58 3.78 4.29 -7.70
N GLY A 59 4.04 4.14 -8.99
CA GLY A 59 3.37 4.89 -10.04
C GLY A 59 1.93 4.43 -10.29
N LYS A 60 1.22 5.28 -11.04
CA LYS A 60 -0.19 5.07 -11.34
C LYS A 60 -0.40 3.75 -12.08
N GLY A 61 -1.21 2.87 -11.50
CA GLY A 61 -1.55 1.57 -12.09
C GLY A 61 -0.38 0.60 -12.28
N SER A 62 0.80 0.85 -11.68
CA SER A 62 2.03 0.13 -12.01
C SER A 62 1.97 -1.37 -11.67
N PHE A 63 1.07 -1.77 -10.77
CA PHE A 63 0.79 -3.15 -10.39
C PHE A 63 -0.72 -3.49 -10.48
N ALA A 64 -1.50 -2.79 -11.29
CA ALA A 64 -2.95 -3.02 -11.37
C ALA A 64 -3.29 -4.32 -12.15
N TYR A 65 -4.23 -5.11 -11.65
CA TYR A 65 -4.83 -6.28 -12.35
C TYR A 65 -3.85 -7.37 -12.81
N ILE A 66 -2.75 -7.58 -12.09
CA ILE A 66 -1.72 -8.58 -12.44
C ILE A 66 -1.76 -9.83 -11.53
N ASN A 67 -2.79 -9.98 -10.71
CA ASN A 67 -2.98 -11.10 -9.79
C ASN A 67 -1.87 -11.24 -8.73
N LEU A 68 -1.36 -10.13 -8.18
CA LEU A 68 -0.48 -10.17 -7.02
C LEU A 68 -1.17 -10.84 -5.84
N LYS A 69 -0.40 -11.61 -5.08
CA LYS A 69 -0.75 -12.27 -3.83
C LYS A 69 0.00 -11.64 -2.65
N SER A 70 1.22 -11.16 -2.86
CA SER A 70 1.98 -10.40 -1.88
C SER A 70 2.90 -9.38 -2.53
N VAL A 71 3.13 -8.27 -1.82
CA VAL A 71 4.14 -7.26 -2.16
C VAL A 71 4.81 -6.77 -0.88
N GLU A 72 6.14 -6.77 -0.87
CA GLU A 72 6.92 -6.06 0.14
C GLU A 72 7.30 -4.69 -0.41
N ILE A 73 6.80 -3.64 0.24
CA ILE A 73 7.06 -2.23 -0.12
C ILE A 73 8.21 -1.71 0.76
N PRO A 74 9.31 -1.20 0.18
CA PRO A 74 10.43 -0.71 0.97
C PRO A 74 10.13 0.65 1.62
N ARG A 75 10.79 0.92 2.75
CA ARG A 75 10.73 2.20 3.49
C ARG A 75 11.20 3.44 2.72
N SER A 76 11.67 3.27 1.50
CA SER A 76 12.03 4.36 0.62
C SER A 76 10.81 4.99 -0.05
N ILE A 77 9.69 4.26 -0.12
CA ILE A 77 8.45 4.71 -0.76
C ILE A 77 7.77 5.77 0.11
N THR A 78 7.49 6.93 -0.48
CA THR A 78 6.79 8.04 0.16
C THR A 78 5.38 8.27 -0.38
N GLU A 79 5.06 7.71 -1.54
CA GLU A 79 3.80 7.94 -2.24
C GLU A 79 3.36 6.67 -2.98
N ILE A 80 2.08 6.30 -2.82
CA ILE A 80 1.42 5.24 -3.58
C ILE A 80 0.33 5.90 -4.41
N LYS A 81 0.52 5.97 -5.73
CA LYS A 81 -0.38 6.71 -6.62
C LYS A 81 -1.64 5.93 -6.98
N ASP A 82 -2.52 6.60 -7.72
CA ASP A 82 -3.81 6.07 -8.13
C ASP A 82 -3.71 4.69 -8.77
N PHE A 83 -4.63 3.81 -8.43
CA PHE A 83 -4.75 2.46 -8.97
C PHE A 83 -3.51 1.56 -8.79
N ALA A 84 -2.47 1.98 -8.07
CA ALA A 84 -1.17 1.32 -8.02
C ALA A 84 -1.25 -0.21 -7.85
N PHE A 85 -2.10 -0.70 -6.95
CA PHE A 85 -2.32 -2.11 -6.65
C PHE A 85 -3.79 -2.54 -6.83
N SER A 86 -4.57 -1.81 -7.62
CA SER A 86 -5.99 -2.10 -7.85
C SER A 86 -6.21 -3.47 -8.51
N GLY A 87 -7.23 -4.21 -8.09
CA GLY A 87 -7.65 -5.45 -8.74
C GLY A 87 -6.71 -6.63 -8.58
N ASN A 88 -6.11 -6.80 -7.41
CA ASN A 88 -5.22 -7.93 -7.10
C ASN A 88 -5.85 -8.89 -6.08
N ASN A 89 -5.05 -9.82 -5.55
CA ASN A 89 -5.45 -10.79 -4.52
C ASN A 89 -4.59 -10.59 -3.25
N LEU A 90 -4.28 -9.35 -2.91
CA LEU A 90 -3.50 -9.04 -1.71
C LEU A 90 -4.36 -9.35 -0.48
N LYS A 91 -3.90 -10.27 0.37
CA LYS A 91 -4.57 -10.62 1.63
C LYS A 91 -4.12 -9.75 2.81
N ASN A 92 -2.91 -9.23 2.73
CA ASN A 92 -2.34 -8.28 3.68
C ASN A 92 -1.36 -7.37 2.94
N ILE A 93 -1.15 -6.19 3.50
CA ILE A 93 -0.16 -5.24 3.03
C ILE A 93 0.52 -4.58 4.23
N LYS A 94 1.85 -4.46 4.16
CA LYS A 94 2.61 -3.62 5.10
C LYS A 94 2.95 -2.32 4.40
N ILE A 95 2.20 -1.26 4.70
CA ILE A 95 2.49 0.08 4.22
C ILE A 95 3.61 0.66 5.09
N PRO A 96 4.73 1.14 4.51
CA PRO A 96 5.80 1.76 5.26
C PRO A 96 5.38 3.09 5.91
N ASP A 97 5.99 3.41 7.05
CA ASP A 97 5.82 4.68 7.77
C ASP A 97 6.29 5.91 6.99
N SER A 98 7.09 5.73 5.95
CA SER A 98 7.49 6.78 5.03
C SER A 98 6.37 7.22 4.07
N VAL A 99 5.31 6.42 3.89
CA VAL A 99 4.22 6.71 2.96
C VAL A 99 3.33 7.81 3.54
N ASN A 100 3.24 8.93 2.83
CA ASN A 100 2.42 10.08 3.22
C ASN A 100 1.05 10.09 2.57
N LYS A 101 0.97 9.60 1.32
CA LYS A 101 -0.24 9.68 0.49
C LYS A 101 -0.54 8.35 -0.19
N ILE A 102 -1.82 7.99 -0.15
CA ILE A 102 -2.39 6.83 -0.81
C ILE A 102 -3.47 7.33 -1.78
N GLY A 103 -3.26 7.11 -3.08
CA GLY A 103 -4.08 7.69 -4.14
C GLY A 103 -5.42 6.99 -4.38
N PHE A 104 -6.17 7.56 -5.33
CA PHE A 104 -7.48 7.07 -5.76
C PHE A 104 -7.42 5.59 -6.16
N HIS A 105 -8.29 4.75 -5.61
CA HIS A 105 -8.32 3.31 -5.89
C HIS A 105 -6.99 2.56 -5.70
N ALA A 106 -6.03 3.09 -4.93
CA ALA A 106 -4.68 2.53 -4.86
C ALA A 106 -4.66 1.04 -4.48
N PHE A 107 -5.56 0.59 -3.61
CA PHE A 107 -5.74 -0.82 -3.20
C PHE A 107 -7.17 -1.33 -3.41
N TYR A 108 -7.93 -0.69 -4.31
CA TYR A 108 -9.30 -1.08 -4.65
C TYR A 108 -9.38 -2.54 -5.12
N ASN A 109 -10.47 -3.23 -4.76
CA ASN A 109 -10.79 -4.58 -5.22
C ASN A 109 -9.63 -5.57 -5.01
N ASN A 110 -9.32 -5.79 -3.74
CA ASN A 110 -8.36 -6.78 -3.28
C ASN A 110 -9.06 -7.78 -2.34
N THR A 111 -8.31 -8.60 -1.62
CA THR A 111 -8.86 -9.57 -0.66
C THR A 111 -8.32 -9.34 0.73
N MET A 112 -8.03 -8.08 1.10
CA MET A 112 -7.35 -7.78 2.36
C MET A 112 -8.25 -8.05 3.54
N GLU A 113 -7.74 -8.80 4.51
CA GLU A 113 -8.45 -9.10 5.77
C GLU A 113 -7.98 -8.18 6.90
N THR A 114 -6.73 -7.69 6.81
CA THR A 114 -6.12 -6.81 7.80
C THR A 114 -5.42 -5.65 7.13
N LEU A 115 -5.48 -4.49 7.77
CA LEU A 115 -4.80 -3.28 7.35
C LEU A 115 -4.24 -2.56 8.58
N ASN A 116 -2.92 -2.38 8.60
CA ASN A 116 -2.25 -1.52 9.56
C ASN A 116 -1.77 -0.27 8.83
N LEU A 117 -2.47 0.84 9.01
CA LEU A 117 -2.05 2.15 8.52
C LEU A 117 -0.97 2.72 9.46
N PRO A 118 0.20 3.11 8.93
CA PRO A 118 1.26 3.68 9.76
C PRO A 118 1.01 5.17 10.03
N GLU A 119 1.66 5.69 11.07
CA GLU A 119 1.59 7.11 11.50
C GLU A 119 2.16 8.14 10.50
N GLY A 120 2.67 7.68 9.35
CA GLY A 120 3.12 8.57 8.29
C GLY A 120 2.02 8.99 7.31
N VAL A 121 0.90 8.27 7.27
CA VAL A 121 -0.17 8.48 6.27
C VAL A 121 -0.99 9.68 6.68
N ASN A 122 -1.04 10.69 5.79
CA ASN A 122 -1.82 11.90 6.00
C ASN A 122 -3.09 11.93 5.15
N GLU A 123 -3.04 11.36 3.95
CA GLU A 123 -4.12 11.41 2.95
C GLU A 123 -4.45 10.01 2.42
N ILE A 124 -5.74 9.67 2.48
CA ILE A 124 -6.32 8.45 1.90
C ILE A 124 -7.33 8.88 0.85
N GLY A 125 -7.05 8.54 -0.41
CA GLY A 125 -7.84 8.97 -1.55
C GLY A 125 -9.15 8.20 -1.74
N ASP A 126 -9.94 8.69 -2.68
CA ASP A 126 -11.25 8.13 -3.06
C ASP A 126 -11.17 6.61 -3.28
N SER A 127 -12.07 5.85 -2.65
CA SER A 127 -12.17 4.38 -2.75
C SER A 127 -10.83 3.62 -2.61
N ALA A 128 -9.83 4.20 -1.93
CA ALA A 128 -8.46 3.67 -1.90
C ALA A 128 -8.38 2.24 -1.37
N PHE A 129 -9.22 1.88 -0.41
CA PHE A 129 -9.32 0.55 0.21
C PHE A 129 -10.71 -0.09 0.03
N ALA A 130 -11.52 0.42 -0.89
CA ALA A 130 -12.85 -0.12 -1.14
C ALA A 130 -12.81 -1.52 -1.77
N SER A 131 -13.88 -2.29 -1.56
CA SER A 131 -14.04 -3.67 -2.06
C SER A 131 -12.93 -4.60 -1.57
N ASN A 132 -12.82 -4.74 -0.25
CA ASN A 132 -11.90 -5.65 0.42
C ASN A 132 -12.67 -6.48 1.46
N ASN A 133 -11.97 -7.23 2.31
CA ASN A 133 -12.56 -8.05 3.38
C ASN A 133 -12.16 -7.56 4.78
N LEU A 134 -11.86 -6.27 4.94
CA LEU A 134 -11.36 -5.73 6.21
C LEU A 134 -12.45 -5.81 7.29
N GLU A 135 -12.08 -6.29 8.48
CA GLU A 135 -12.99 -6.41 9.65
C GLU A 135 -12.77 -5.28 10.68
N GLU A 136 -11.53 -4.82 10.83
CA GLU A 136 -11.15 -3.69 11.67
C GLU A 136 -10.20 -2.76 10.92
N VAL A 137 -10.41 -1.45 11.06
CA VAL A 137 -9.46 -0.42 10.64
C VAL A 137 -9.21 0.55 11.79
N LYS A 138 -7.93 0.78 12.06
CA LYS A 138 -7.47 1.82 12.99
C LYS A 138 -6.90 2.95 12.15
N ILE A 139 -7.58 4.09 12.16
CA ILE A 139 -7.10 5.31 11.53
C ILE A 139 -6.07 5.96 12.47
N PRO A 140 -4.82 6.20 12.04
CA PRO A 140 -3.81 6.83 12.87
C PRO A 140 -4.05 8.34 12.99
N ASP A 141 -3.54 8.96 14.07
CA ASP A 141 -3.80 10.38 14.41
C ASP A 141 -3.27 11.35 13.33
N SER A 142 -2.30 10.88 12.53
CA SER A 142 -1.70 11.58 11.39
C SER A 142 -2.65 11.78 10.20
N VAL A 143 -3.70 10.95 10.06
CA VAL A 143 -4.62 11.06 8.92
C VAL A 143 -5.48 12.30 9.09
N THR A 144 -5.31 13.24 8.17
CA THR A 144 -6.05 14.51 8.14
C THR A 144 -7.14 14.53 7.07
N LYS A 145 -7.08 13.62 6.09
CA LYS A 145 -8.03 13.52 4.99
C LYS A 145 -8.34 12.06 4.64
N ILE A 146 -9.63 11.72 4.65
CA ILE A 146 -10.17 10.47 4.10
C ILE A 146 -11.25 10.87 3.11
N GLU A 147 -11.02 10.60 1.83
CA GLU A 147 -11.95 10.97 0.77
C GLU A 147 -13.11 9.95 0.61
N GLU A 148 -13.94 10.14 -0.41
CA GLU A 148 -15.21 9.47 -0.61
C GLU A 148 -15.01 7.96 -0.79
N GLU A 149 -15.91 7.16 -0.20
CA GLU A 149 -15.93 5.69 -0.31
C GLU A 149 -14.62 4.97 0.08
N ALA A 150 -13.65 5.63 0.71
CA ALA A 150 -12.30 5.11 0.92
C ALA A 150 -12.25 3.67 1.50
N PHE A 151 -13.22 3.28 2.32
CA PHE A 151 -13.35 1.96 2.92
C PHE A 151 -14.70 1.26 2.66
N THR A 152 -15.48 1.72 1.69
CA THR A 152 -16.78 1.14 1.30
C THR A 152 -16.63 -0.32 0.80
N ASN A 153 -17.70 -1.12 0.83
CA ASN A 153 -17.67 -2.54 0.46
C ASN A 153 -16.59 -3.36 1.22
N ASN A 154 -16.53 -3.21 2.55
CA ASN A 154 -15.72 -4.04 3.44
C ASN A 154 -16.62 -4.81 4.44
N ASN A 155 -16.00 -5.57 5.34
CA ASN A 155 -16.69 -6.28 6.42
C ASN A 155 -16.50 -5.57 7.77
N LEU A 156 -16.32 -4.24 7.79
CA LEU A 156 -15.91 -3.56 9.02
C LEU A 156 -17.01 -3.68 10.09
N GLU A 157 -16.63 -4.23 11.24
CA GLU A 157 -17.46 -4.25 12.44
C GLU A 157 -16.99 -3.18 13.44
N LYS A 158 -15.73 -2.76 13.32
CA LYS A 158 -15.11 -1.80 14.23
C LYS A 158 -14.22 -0.83 13.49
N ILE A 159 -14.41 0.45 13.80
CA ILE A 159 -13.52 1.52 13.39
C ILE A 159 -13.05 2.30 14.61
N LYS A 160 -11.76 2.66 14.60
CA LYS A 160 -11.23 3.68 15.50
C LYS A 160 -10.84 4.89 14.66
N ILE A 161 -11.62 5.96 14.78
CA ILE A 161 -11.33 7.27 14.20
C ILE A 161 -10.69 8.14 15.28
N PRO A 162 -9.55 8.81 15.01
CA PRO A 162 -8.95 9.73 15.95
C PRO A 162 -9.67 11.08 15.93
N ASP A 163 -9.65 11.79 17.07
CA ASP A 163 -10.25 13.13 17.18
C ASP A 163 -9.59 14.16 16.24
N SER A 164 -8.36 13.86 15.78
CA SER A 164 -7.60 14.68 14.83
C SER A 164 -8.03 14.53 13.38
N ALA A 165 -8.90 13.57 13.03
CA ALA A 165 -9.36 13.39 11.67
C ALA A 165 -10.27 14.57 11.25
N MET A 166 -9.69 15.56 10.58
CA MET A 166 -10.34 16.84 10.30
C MET A 166 -11.37 16.78 9.17
N ASN A 167 -11.16 15.91 8.17
CA ASN A 167 -12.02 15.81 6.99
C ASN A 167 -12.23 14.34 6.62
N ILE A 168 -13.33 13.76 7.11
CA ILE A 168 -13.82 12.46 6.68
C ILE A 168 -15.08 12.72 5.87
N GLU A 169 -15.05 12.40 4.58
CA GLU A 169 -16.23 12.48 3.75
C GLU A 169 -17.33 11.55 4.28
N LYS A 170 -18.58 12.00 4.21
CA LYS A 170 -19.74 11.30 4.82
C LYS A 170 -19.82 9.82 4.41
N GLU A 171 -19.41 9.53 3.17
CA GLU A 171 -19.55 8.21 2.54
C GLU A 171 -18.26 7.38 2.59
N ALA A 172 -17.21 7.86 3.27
CA ALA A 172 -15.93 7.15 3.40
C ALA A 172 -16.06 5.72 3.96
N PHE A 173 -17.16 5.43 4.68
CA PHE A 173 -17.44 4.14 5.30
C PHE A 173 -18.86 3.63 5.02
N ASP A 174 -19.61 4.20 4.06
CA ASP A 174 -21.10 4.15 4.00
C ASP A 174 -21.70 2.73 4.20
N ASP A 175 -21.23 1.71 3.48
CA ASP A 175 -21.69 0.32 3.62
C ASP A 175 -21.38 -0.35 4.97
N ASN A 176 -20.43 0.21 5.73
CA ASN A 176 -20.01 -0.31 7.03
C ASN A 176 -20.68 0.42 8.21
N VAL A 177 -21.22 1.63 8.00
CA VAL A 177 -21.73 2.50 9.07
C VAL A 177 -22.83 1.80 9.88
N GLU A 178 -23.71 1.02 9.24
CA GLU A 178 -24.78 0.30 9.94
C GLU A 178 -24.28 -0.77 10.94
N LYS A 179 -23.04 -1.26 10.78
CA LYS A 179 -22.41 -2.26 11.65
C LYS A 179 -21.65 -1.61 12.82
N ILE A 180 -21.19 -0.37 12.63
CA ILE A 180 -20.29 0.33 13.56
C ILE A 180 -21.04 1.07 14.67
N PHE A 181 -22.27 1.54 14.40
CA PHE A 181 -23.07 2.33 15.35
C PHE A 181 -24.17 1.53 16.08
N LYS A 182 -24.10 0.19 16.07
CA LYS A 182 -24.97 -0.70 16.85
C LYS A 182 -24.21 -1.30 18.03
#